data_AF-A0A969ULF4-F1
#
_entry.id   AF-A0A969ULF4-F1
#
_cell.length_a   1.000
_cell.length_b   1.000
_cell.length_c   1.000
_cell.angle_alpha   90.00
_cell.angle_beta   90.00
_cell.angle_gamma   90.00
#
_symmetry.space_group_name_H-M   'P 1'
#
loop_
_entity.id
_entity.type
_entity.pdbx_description
1 polymer ?
#
loop_
_entity_poly.entity_id
_entity_poly.type
_entity_poly.pdbx_seq_one_letter_code
_entity_poly.pdbx_strand_id
1 'polypeptide(L)'
;MEISDDESFWQWVEAHPEIDITLTEGGKKGLSLLSGGEVVIALYGVNGGYHKLLNDSRQLISDLARFCQSGRRITFAFDQDAERETRQRVDIAQGRMGRLLAKAGCEVEIAQWDGRDGKGIDDLIANQGWQAWERAKFEALSLTHWQIWQRLEQRSTYPATVKLTTADLSTLTLDNLPETGIIGIESSKGTGKTKYTQSFNGSTVQAMLS
;
A
#
# COMPACT_ATOMS: atom_id res chain seq x y z
N MET A 1 10.82 -9.24 -24.89
CA MET A 1 11.95 -8.32 -24.65
C MET A 1 13.15 -9.22 -24.39
N GLU A 2 14.20 -9.13 -25.19
CA GLU A 2 15.39 -10.01 -25.06
C GLU A 2 16.46 -9.26 -24.25
N ILE A 3 17.10 -9.96 -23.32
CA ILE A 3 18.25 -9.46 -22.55
C ILE A 3 19.49 -9.66 -23.43
N SER A 4 20.32 -8.63 -23.60
CA SER A 4 21.60 -8.75 -24.31
C SER A 4 22.58 -9.62 -23.50
N ASP A 5 23.34 -10.50 -24.17
CA ASP A 5 24.30 -11.41 -23.52
C ASP A 5 25.39 -10.70 -22.69
N ASP A 6 25.61 -9.40 -22.90
CA ASP A 6 26.62 -8.59 -22.19
C ASP A 6 26.04 -7.81 -20.98
N GLU A 7 24.73 -7.85 -20.75
CA GLU A 7 24.05 -7.11 -19.68
C GLU A 7 23.55 -8.03 -18.56
N SER A 8 23.84 -7.68 -17.31
CA SER A 8 23.26 -8.42 -16.17
C SER A 8 21.76 -8.16 -16.06
N PHE A 9 21.00 -9.15 -15.59
CA PHE A 9 19.56 -9.02 -15.36
C PHE A 9 19.19 -7.73 -14.60
N TRP A 10 19.96 -7.34 -13.58
CA TRP A 10 19.68 -6.14 -12.79
C TRP A 10 19.99 -4.83 -13.51
N GLN A 11 20.98 -4.80 -14.40
CA GLN A 11 21.22 -3.62 -15.25
C GLN A 11 20.06 -3.46 -16.24
N TRP A 12 19.59 -4.58 -16.81
CA TRP A 12 18.44 -4.59 -17.69
C TRP A 12 17.18 -4.11 -16.95
N VAL A 13 16.88 -4.65 -15.76
CA VAL A 13 15.78 -4.13 -14.93
C VAL A 13 15.97 -2.65 -14.63
N GLU A 14 17.18 -2.21 -14.28
CA GLU A 14 17.46 -0.79 -14.03
C GLU A 14 17.12 0.08 -15.25
N ALA A 15 17.46 -0.35 -16.48
CA ALA A 15 17.20 0.39 -17.71
C ALA A 15 15.71 0.45 -18.14
N HIS A 16 14.83 -0.40 -17.59
CA HIS A 16 13.43 -0.53 -18.00
C HIS A 16 12.47 -0.15 -16.86
N PRO A 17 12.17 1.16 -16.65
CA PRO A 17 11.29 1.66 -15.58
C PRO A 17 9.86 1.14 -15.61
N GLU A 18 9.39 0.65 -16.77
CA GLU A 18 8.09 0.01 -16.95
C GLU A 18 7.98 -1.37 -16.29
N ILE A 19 9.10 -1.97 -15.88
CA ILE A 19 9.10 -3.24 -15.15
C ILE A 19 8.84 -2.96 -13.68
N ASP A 20 7.69 -3.46 -13.22
CA ASP A 20 7.28 -3.40 -11.82
C ASP A 20 8.23 -4.23 -10.94
N ILE A 21 8.49 -3.75 -9.72
CA ILE A 21 9.30 -4.45 -8.73
C ILE A 21 8.45 -4.75 -7.50
N THR A 22 8.44 -6.01 -7.06
CA THR A 22 7.83 -6.39 -5.79
C THR A 22 8.88 -6.44 -4.68
N LEU A 23 8.59 -5.84 -3.52
CA LEU A 23 9.43 -5.95 -2.32
C LEU A 23 8.84 -6.95 -1.34
N THR A 24 9.67 -7.87 -0.84
CA THR A 24 9.29 -8.83 0.20
C THR A 24 10.29 -8.81 1.36
N GLU A 25 9.98 -9.53 2.43
CA GLU A 25 10.94 -9.85 3.49
C GLU A 25 11.43 -11.31 3.37
N GLY A 26 12.75 -11.51 3.38
CA GLY A 26 13.36 -12.83 3.42
C GLY A 26 13.38 -13.58 2.08
N GLY A 27 14.37 -14.47 1.94
CA GLY A 27 14.67 -15.14 0.66
C GLY A 27 13.58 -16.10 0.17
N LYS A 28 12.91 -16.85 1.06
CA LYS A 28 11.85 -17.80 0.66
C LYS A 28 10.68 -17.12 -0.04
N LYS A 29 10.29 -15.94 0.46
CA LYS A 29 9.22 -15.11 -0.09
C LYS A 29 9.60 -14.58 -1.46
N GLY A 30 10.83 -14.06 -1.56
CA GLY A 30 11.41 -13.61 -2.82
C GLY A 30 11.44 -14.72 -3.88
N LEU A 31 11.94 -15.91 -3.51
CA LEU A 31 12.01 -17.05 -4.42
C LEU A 31 10.63 -17.57 -4.84
N SER A 32 9.65 -17.53 -3.95
CA SER A 32 8.27 -17.94 -4.27
C SER A 32 7.67 -17.05 -5.36
N LEU A 33 7.82 -15.73 -5.26
CA LEU A 33 7.36 -14.79 -6.27
C LEU A 33 8.19 -14.87 -7.57
N LEU A 34 9.52 -14.96 -7.45
CA LEU A 34 10.42 -15.10 -8.59
C LEU A 34 10.08 -16.35 -9.42
N SER A 35 9.70 -17.45 -8.77
CA SER A 35 9.28 -18.69 -9.45
C SER A 35 8.00 -18.52 -10.28
N GLY A 36 7.18 -17.51 -9.98
CA GLY A 36 6.01 -17.12 -10.76
C GLY A 36 6.28 -16.00 -11.78
N GLY A 37 7.55 -15.62 -11.99
CA GLY A 37 7.96 -14.65 -13.01
C GLY A 37 7.98 -13.20 -12.55
N GLU A 38 7.84 -12.92 -11.25
CA GLU A 38 7.93 -11.56 -10.71
C GLU A 38 9.39 -11.09 -10.60
N VAL A 39 9.62 -9.79 -10.80
CA VAL A 39 10.89 -9.14 -10.44
C VAL A 39 10.82 -8.73 -8.97
N VAL A 40 11.67 -9.34 -8.14
CA VAL A 40 11.54 -9.25 -6.67
C VAL A 40 12.84 -8.85 -6.01
N ILE A 41 12.76 -7.92 -5.07
CA ILE A 41 13.85 -7.60 -4.14
C ILE A 41 13.44 -8.03 -2.73
N ALA A 42 14.11 -9.06 -2.22
CA ALA A 42 13.92 -9.52 -0.85
C ALA A 42 14.81 -8.72 0.11
N LEU A 43 14.19 -8.00 1.04
CA LEU A 43 14.88 -7.22 2.06
C LEU A 43 15.22 -8.07 3.29
N TYR A 44 16.28 -7.68 3.99
CA TYR A 44 16.64 -8.22 5.31
C TYR A 44 15.83 -7.50 6.40
N GLY A 45 14.53 -7.79 6.43
CA GLY A 45 13.56 -7.09 7.28
C GLY A 45 12.89 -5.90 6.59
N VAL A 46 11.68 -5.54 7.01
CA VAL A 46 10.96 -4.34 6.54
C VAL A 46 11.74 -3.02 6.67
N ASN A 47 12.71 -2.95 7.60
CA ASN A 47 13.59 -1.78 7.74
C ASN A 47 14.83 -1.83 6.84
N GLY A 48 15.07 -2.93 6.13
CA GLY A 48 16.29 -3.16 5.35
C GLY A 48 16.40 -2.28 4.09
N GLY A 49 15.31 -1.66 3.64
CA GLY A 49 15.31 -0.80 2.44
C GLY A 49 15.85 0.62 2.67
N TYR A 50 16.13 1.01 3.91
CA TYR A 50 16.60 2.35 4.23
C TYR A 50 17.50 2.37 5.47
N HIS A 51 18.32 3.40 5.61
CA HIS A 51 19.14 3.63 6.80
C HIS A 51 18.84 5.01 7.42
N LYS A 52 19.15 5.13 8.71
CA LYS A 52 19.06 6.39 9.45
C LYS A 52 20.41 7.11 9.40
N LEU A 53 20.39 8.40 9.06
CA LEU A 53 21.56 9.26 9.01
C LEU A 53 21.79 9.94 10.37
N LEU A 54 22.97 10.54 10.55
CA LEU A 54 23.36 11.22 11.80
C LEU A 54 22.44 12.40 12.17
N ASN A 55 21.83 13.04 11.17
CA ASN A 55 20.90 14.15 11.33
C ASN A 55 19.44 13.69 11.56
N ASP A 56 19.24 12.46 12.00
CA ASP A 56 17.94 11.79 12.17
C ASP A 56 17.08 11.60 10.90
N SER A 57 17.55 12.07 9.74
CA SER A 57 16.89 11.81 8.46
C SER A 57 17.09 10.36 8.01
N ARG A 58 16.34 9.96 6.99
CA ARG A 58 16.39 8.60 6.43
C ARG A 58 16.65 8.67 4.93
N GLN A 59 17.37 7.68 4.43
CA GLN A 59 17.69 7.54 3.03
C GLN A 59 17.56 6.08 2.61
N LEU A 60 17.08 5.85 1.39
CA LEU A 60 17.09 4.52 0.79
C LEU A 60 18.52 3.98 0.70
N ILE A 61 18.68 2.68 0.84
CA ILE A 61 19.97 2.04 0.51
C ILE A 61 20.24 2.19 -0.99
N SER A 62 21.51 2.24 -1.39
CA SER A 62 21.92 2.40 -2.80
C SER A 62 21.30 1.34 -3.72
N ASP A 63 21.24 0.10 -3.22
CA ASP A 63 20.81 -1.06 -3.99
C ASP A 63 19.33 -1.01 -4.36
N LEU A 64 18.53 -0.30 -3.55
CA LEU A 64 17.13 -0.03 -3.83
C LEU A 64 16.96 1.33 -4.56
N ALA A 65 17.76 2.34 -4.19
CA ALA A 65 17.68 3.68 -4.75
C ALA A 65 17.97 3.72 -6.25
N ARG A 66 18.88 2.88 -6.77
CA ARG A 66 19.18 2.80 -8.21
C ARG A 66 17.97 2.42 -9.08
N PHE A 67 17.01 1.71 -8.49
CA PHE A 67 15.78 1.35 -9.18
C PHE A 67 14.71 2.44 -9.07
N CYS A 68 14.94 3.51 -8.32
CA CYS A 68 13.95 4.57 -8.18
C CYS A 68 13.97 5.48 -9.41
N GLN A 69 12.96 5.35 -10.25
CA GLN A 69 12.75 6.16 -11.43
C GLN A 69 11.29 6.63 -11.47
N SER A 70 11.06 7.78 -12.08
CA SER A 70 9.73 8.39 -12.15
C SER A 70 8.74 7.42 -12.79
N GLY A 71 7.66 7.11 -12.08
CA GLY A 71 6.58 6.24 -12.56
C GLY A 71 6.82 4.74 -12.40
N ARG A 72 8.01 4.27 -11.99
CA ARG A 72 8.21 2.84 -11.73
C ARG A 72 7.31 2.41 -10.57
N ARG A 73 6.51 1.36 -10.78
CA ARG A 73 5.66 0.76 -9.74
C ARG A 73 6.48 -0.13 -8.83
N ILE A 74 6.28 0.05 -7.53
CA ILE A 74 6.86 -0.77 -6.49
C ILE A 74 5.73 -1.27 -5.57
N THR A 75 5.49 -2.58 -5.60
CA THR A 75 4.48 -3.22 -4.77
C THR A 75 5.11 -3.83 -3.53
N PHE A 76 4.57 -3.56 -2.34
CA PHE A 76 5.00 -4.18 -1.10
C PHE A 76 4.17 -5.44 -0.82
N ALA A 77 4.85 -6.56 -0.61
CA ALA A 77 4.28 -7.85 -0.23
C ALA A 77 4.94 -8.35 1.07
N PHE A 78 4.77 -7.58 2.13
CA PHE A 78 5.27 -7.92 3.48
C PHE A 78 4.27 -8.79 4.25
N ASP A 79 4.76 -9.41 5.32
CA ASP A 79 3.99 -10.35 6.15
C ASP A 79 2.70 -9.74 6.71
N GLN A 80 1.63 -10.53 6.70
CA GLN A 80 0.36 -10.22 7.33
C GLN A 80 0.40 -10.65 8.80
N ASP A 81 1.08 -9.89 9.65
CA ASP A 81 1.18 -10.19 11.07
C ASP A 81 -0.20 -10.14 11.77
N ALA A 82 -0.48 -11.09 12.66
CA ALA A 82 -1.71 -11.08 13.47
C ALA A 82 -1.57 -10.21 14.73
N GLU A 83 -0.36 -10.11 15.29
CA GLU A 83 -0.06 -9.35 16.49
C GLU A 83 -0.14 -7.84 16.22
N ARG A 84 -0.93 -7.10 17.01
CA ARG A 84 -1.14 -5.65 16.78
C ARG A 84 0.15 -4.84 16.90
N GLU A 85 1.00 -5.17 17.88
CA GLU A 85 2.24 -4.44 18.10
C GLU A 85 3.23 -4.66 16.93
N THR A 86 3.35 -5.90 16.48
CA THR A 86 4.20 -6.25 15.33
C THR A 86 3.69 -5.55 14.07
N ARG A 87 2.38 -5.62 13.79
CA ARG A 87 1.75 -4.88 12.68
C ARG A 87 2.10 -3.41 12.70
N GLN A 88 1.89 -2.72 13.83
CA GLN A 88 2.19 -1.30 13.94
C GLN A 88 3.66 -0.96 13.64
N ARG A 89 4.61 -1.78 14.10
CA ARG A 89 6.04 -1.59 13.81
C ARG A 89 6.31 -1.77 12.31
N VAL A 90 5.73 -2.79 11.70
CA VAL A 90 5.84 -3.07 10.27
C VAL A 90 5.19 -1.93 9.47
N ASP A 91 3.99 -1.49 9.80
CA ASP A 91 3.28 -0.38 9.14
C ASP A 91 4.09 0.93 9.21
N ILE A 92 4.69 1.22 10.36
CA ILE A 92 5.54 2.40 10.51
C ILE A 92 6.76 2.30 9.58
N ALA A 93 7.40 1.13 9.50
CA ALA A 93 8.56 0.89 8.64
C ALA A 93 8.18 0.95 7.15
N GLN A 94 7.12 0.25 6.75
CA GLN A 94 6.53 0.29 5.41
C GLN A 94 6.20 1.71 5.00
N GLY A 95 5.49 2.46 5.85
CA GLY A 95 5.12 3.85 5.56
C GLY A 95 6.32 4.77 5.43
N ARG A 96 7.40 4.54 6.20
CA ARG A 96 8.66 5.30 6.05
C ARG A 96 9.32 5.01 4.71
N MET A 97 9.48 3.74 4.37
CA MET A 97 10.10 3.32 3.12
C MET A 97 9.29 3.78 1.90
N GLY A 98 7.98 3.57 1.92
CA GLY A 98 7.07 4.01 0.87
C GLY A 98 7.15 5.52 0.62
N ARG A 99 7.27 6.34 1.68
CA ARG A 99 7.47 7.79 1.51
C ARG A 99 8.81 8.14 0.88
N LEU A 100 9.87 7.38 1.17
CA LEU A 100 11.18 7.60 0.55
C LEU A 100 11.16 7.23 -0.94
N LEU A 101 10.55 6.11 -1.29
CA LEU A 101 10.37 5.66 -2.68
C LEU A 101 9.50 6.64 -3.47
N ALA A 102 8.36 7.05 -2.91
CA ALA A 102 7.48 8.03 -3.55
C ALA A 102 8.18 9.39 -3.76
N LYS A 103 9.00 9.84 -2.78
CA LYS A 103 9.83 11.04 -2.94
C LYS A 103 10.88 10.90 -4.05
N ALA A 104 11.33 9.68 -4.31
CA ALA A 104 12.25 9.34 -5.40
C ALA A 104 11.53 9.11 -6.75
N GLY A 105 10.22 9.31 -6.82
CA GLY A 105 9.42 9.28 -8.06
C GLY A 105 8.69 7.97 -8.34
N CYS A 106 8.80 6.96 -7.45
CA CYS A 106 8.11 5.69 -7.63
C CYS A 106 6.60 5.77 -7.33
N GLU A 107 5.81 4.94 -8.02
CA GLU A 107 4.44 4.64 -7.65
C GLU A 107 4.44 3.49 -6.64
N VAL A 108 4.03 3.74 -5.40
CA VAL A 108 4.11 2.73 -4.33
C VAL A 108 2.73 2.19 -4.00
N GLU A 109 2.62 0.86 -4.01
CA GLU A 109 1.40 0.11 -3.73
C GLU A 109 1.63 -0.95 -2.65
N ILE A 110 0.60 -1.24 -1.87
CA ILE A 110 0.66 -2.16 -0.74
C ILE A 110 -0.32 -3.29 -1.02
N ALA A 111 0.21 -4.48 -1.30
CA ALA A 111 -0.61 -5.67 -1.47
C ALA A 111 -1.06 -6.18 -0.09
N GLN A 112 -2.33 -6.54 0.01
CA GLN A 112 -2.93 -7.04 1.25
C GLN A 112 -3.75 -8.30 0.97
N TRP A 113 -3.75 -9.22 1.93
CA TRP A 113 -4.55 -10.44 1.92
C TRP A 113 -4.91 -10.83 3.36
N ASP A 114 -5.79 -11.83 3.51
CA ASP A 114 -6.14 -12.35 4.82
C ASP A 114 -4.97 -13.18 5.38
N GLY A 115 -4.38 -12.77 6.52
CA GLY A 115 -3.29 -13.51 7.14
C GLY A 115 -3.62 -14.96 7.52
N ARG A 116 -4.91 -15.33 7.57
CA ARG A 116 -5.35 -16.74 7.73
C ARG A 116 -5.05 -17.60 6.51
N ASP A 117 -4.98 -16.99 5.32
CA ASP A 117 -4.62 -17.66 4.09
C ASP A 117 -3.10 -17.85 3.95
N GLY A 118 -2.31 -17.11 4.73
CA GLY A 118 -0.86 -17.26 4.80
C GLY A 118 -0.22 -16.04 5.44
N LYS A 119 0.72 -16.25 6.36
CA LYS A 119 1.43 -15.15 7.01
C LYS A 119 2.30 -14.41 6.00
N GLY A 120 3.18 -15.15 5.32
CA GLY A 120 3.98 -14.62 4.22
C GLY A 120 3.32 -14.88 2.87
N ILE A 121 3.83 -14.21 1.85
CA ILE A 121 3.42 -14.45 0.46
C ILE A 121 3.73 -15.88 -0.01
N ASP A 122 4.79 -16.50 0.51
CA ASP A 122 5.12 -17.91 0.28
C ASP A 122 4.03 -18.83 0.84
N ASP A 123 3.51 -18.53 2.04
CA ASP A 123 2.41 -19.29 2.64
C ASP A 123 1.10 -19.07 1.86
N LEU A 124 0.80 -17.83 1.45
CA LEU A 124 -0.38 -17.51 0.64
C LEU A 124 -0.41 -18.32 -0.66
N ILE A 125 0.72 -18.33 -1.39
CA ILE A 125 0.83 -19.06 -2.65
C ILE A 125 0.75 -20.57 -2.42
N ALA A 126 1.35 -21.08 -1.35
CA ALA A 126 1.27 -22.51 -1.01
C ALA A 126 -0.16 -22.95 -0.65
N ASN A 127 -0.93 -22.11 0.04
CA ASN A 127 -2.27 -22.46 0.54
C ASN A 127 -3.39 -22.18 -0.46
N GLN A 128 -3.32 -21.04 -1.16
CA GLN A 128 -4.40 -20.53 -2.03
C GLN A 128 -4.02 -20.47 -3.51
N GLY A 129 -2.76 -20.80 -3.86
CA GLY A 129 -2.26 -20.79 -5.22
C GLY A 129 -1.83 -19.42 -5.73
N TRP A 130 -1.25 -19.40 -6.93
CA TRP A 130 -0.72 -18.19 -7.57
C TRP A 130 -1.78 -17.11 -7.80
N GLN A 131 -3.01 -17.52 -8.13
CA GLN A 131 -4.12 -16.60 -8.40
C GLN A 131 -4.49 -15.73 -7.18
N ALA A 132 -4.18 -16.20 -5.96
CA ALA A 132 -4.38 -15.41 -4.76
C ALA A 132 -3.41 -14.22 -4.70
N TRP A 133 -2.16 -14.43 -5.10
CA TRP A 133 -1.19 -13.34 -5.24
C TRP A 133 -1.61 -12.36 -6.34
N GLU A 134 -2.00 -12.85 -7.52
CA GLU A 134 -2.43 -11.98 -8.63
C GLU A 134 -3.59 -11.06 -8.21
N ARG A 135 -4.55 -11.59 -7.45
CA ARG A 135 -5.64 -10.79 -6.88
C ARG A 135 -5.13 -9.77 -5.87
N ALA A 136 -4.29 -10.17 -4.91
CA ALA A 136 -3.76 -9.27 -3.89
C ALA A 136 -2.92 -8.13 -4.51
N LYS A 137 -2.19 -8.42 -5.60
CA LYS A 137 -1.44 -7.42 -6.37
C LYS A 137 -2.37 -6.50 -7.16
N PHE A 138 -3.38 -7.05 -7.83
CA PHE A 138 -4.36 -6.26 -8.58
C PHE A 138 -5.18 -5.31 -7.70
N GLU A 139 -5.52 -5.75 -6.48
CA GLU A 139 -6.28 -4.98 -5.49
C GLU A 139 -5.39 -4.14 -4.57
N ALA A 140 -4.09 -4.07 -4.84
CA ALA A 140 -3.14 -3.37 -3.99
C ALA A 140 -3.50 -1.90 -3.82
N LEU A 141 -3.38 -1.40 -2.59
CA LEU A 141 -3.72 -0.02 -2.27
C LEU A 141 -2.55 0.91 -2.58
N SER A 142 -2.83 2.07 -3.18
CA SER A 142 -1.84 3.15 -3.22
C SER A 142 -1.34 3.49 -1.81
N LEU A 143 -0.08 3.90 -1.68
CA LEU A 143 0.51 4.30 -0.40
C LEU A 143 -0.36 5.31 0.37
N THR A 144 -0.97 6.26 -0.35
CA THR A 144 -1.85 7.27 0.26
C THR A 144 -3.12 6.65 0.81
N HIS A 145 -3.80 5.79 0.04
CA HIS A 145 -5.02 5.11 0.50
C HIS A 145 -4.73 4.18 1.66
N TRP A 146 -3.66 3.40 1.59
CA TRP A 146 -3.23 2.54 2.68
C TRP A 146 -2.94 3.35 3.96
N GLN A 147 -2.25 4.50 3.88
CA GLN A 147 -2.01 5.36 5.05
C GLN A 147 -3.29 5.93 5.67
N ILE A 148 -4.34 6.18 4.86
CA ILE A 148 -5.65 6.60 5.36
C ILE A 148 -6.27 5.47 6.18
N TRP A 149 -6.30 4.24 5.63
CA TRP A 149 -6.80 3.05 6.33
C TRP A 149 -6.08 2.82 7.66
N GLN A 150 -4.74 2.87 7.64
CA GLN A 150 -3.92 2.73 8.85
C GLN A 150 -4.29 3.75 9.94
N ARG A 151 -4.54 5.00 9.55
CA ARG A 151 -4.98 6.04 10.50
C ARG A 151 -6.38 5.77 11.02
N LEU A 152 -7.30 5.31 10.18
CA LEU A 152 -8.67 5.01 10.58
C LEU A 152 -8.72 3.84 11.56
N GLU A 153 -8.04 2.74 11.28
CA GLU A 153 -7.94 1.59 12.18
C GLU A 153 -7.32 1.97 13.53
N GLN A 154 -6.30 2.83 13.52
CA GLN A 154 -5.69 3.34 14.75
C GLN A 154 -6.59 4.35 15.49
N ARG A 155 -7.54 4.98 14.79
CA ARG A 155 -8.46 6.01 15.32
C ARG A 155 -9.86 5.50 15.65
N SER A 156 -10.17 4.21 15.50
CA SER A 156 -11.44 3.63 15.97
C SER A 156 -11.71 3.82 17.48
N THR A 157 -10.75 4.35 18.24
CA THR A 157 -10.88 4.81 19.63
C THR A 157 -11.27 6.29 19.79
N TYR A 158 -11.27 7.10 18.74
CA TYR A 158 -11.75 8.48 18.81
C TYR A 158 -13.28 8.48 18.64
N PRO A 159 -14.03 9.09 19.57
CA PRO A 159 -15.45 9.33 19.33
C PRO A 159 -15.58 10.19 18.07
N ALA A 160 -16.49 9.79 17.17
CA ALA A 160 -16.82 10.60 16.00
C ALA A 160 -17.06 12.04 16.45
N THR A 161 -16.25 12.97 15.93
CA THR A 161 -16.31 14.39 16.32
C THR A 161 -17.67 15.00 15.97
N VAL A 162 -18.28 14.50 14.91
CA VAL A 162 -19.62 14.88 14.47
C VAL A 162 -20.37 13.58 14.14
N LYS A 163 -21.37 13.23 14.94
CA LYS A 163 -22.34 12.16 14.62
C LYS A 163 -23.57 12.81 14.00
N LEU A 164 -23.70 12.71 12.68
CA LEU A 164 -24.89 13.14 11.97
C LEU A 164 -25.71 11.91 11.62
N THR A 165 -26.82 11.71 12.31
CA THR A 165 -27.83 10.70 11.95
C THR A 165 -28.92 11.39 11.15
N THR A 166 -28.91 11.19 9.83
CA THR A 166 -30.00 11.62 8.95
C THR A 166 -30.62 10.42 8.25
N ALA A 167 -31.93 10.45 8.04
CA ALA A 167 -32.66 9.41 7.31
C ALA A 167 -32.35 9.42 5.80
N ASP A 168 -31.87 10.56 5.28
CA ASP A 168 -31.52 10.73 3.88
C ASP A 168 -30.24 11.58 3.76
N LEU A 169 -29.18 10.97 3.26
CA LEU A 169 -27.88 11.63 3.08
C LEU A 169 -27.95 12.80 2.09
N SER A 170 -28.94 12.85 1.18
CA SER A 170 -29.11 13.96 0.24
C SER A 170 -29.50 15.29 0.91
N THR A 171 -29.86 15.25 2.20
CA THR A 171 -30.18 16.44 3.00
C THR A 171 -28.96 17.07 3.70
N LEU A 172 -27.81 16.39 3.67
CA LEU A 172 -26.58 16.95 4.22
C LEU A 172 -26.09 18.09 3.32
N THR A 173 -26.04 19.30 3.86
CA THR A 173 -25.38 20.43 3.21
C THR A 173 -23.89 20.42 3.53
N LEU A 174 -23.06 20.75 2.54
CA LEU A 174 -21.59 20.84 2.65
C LEU A 174 -21.15 21.76 3.80
N ASP A 175 -21.97 22.76 4.15
CA ASP A 175 -21.73 23.71 5.25
C ASP A 175 -21.59 23.04 6.63
N ASN A 176 -22.08 21.80 6.78
CA ASN A 176 -22.01 21.03 8.02
C ASN A 176 -20.84 20.03 8.05
N LEU A 177 -20.04 19.95 6.99
CA LEU A 177 -18.88 19.07 6.93
C LEU A 177 -17.61 19.86 7.30
N PRO A 178 -16.67 19.23 8.02
CA PRO A 178 -15.40 19.88 8.32
C PRO A 178 -14.64 20.20 7.03
N GLU A 179 -14.13 21.43 6.91
CA GLU A 179 -13.35 21.90 5.75
C GLU A 179 -12.06 21.08 5.52
N THR A 180 -11.55 20.43 6.56
CA THR A 180 -10.40 19.53 6.49
C THR A 180 -10.60 18.30 7.38
N GLY A 181 -10.06 17.15 6.96
CA GLY A 181 -10.11 15.91 7.74
C GLY A 181 -10.53 14.70 6.90
N ILE A 182 -10.86 13.60 7.58
CA ILE A 182 -11.42 12.40 6.95
C ILE A 182 -12.91 12.34 7.32
N ILE A 183 -13.76 12.18 6.31
CA ILE A 183 -15.21 12.00 6.50
C ILE A 183 -15.53 10.53 6.25
N GLY A 184 -15.91 9.81 7.29
CA GLY A 184 -16.46 8.46 7.18
C GLY A 184 -17.98 8.52 7.05
N ILE A 185 -18.55 7.84 6.05
CA ILE A 185 -20.01 7.81 5.80
C ILE A 185 -20.53 6.38 5.91
N GLU A 186 -21.23 6.08 6.99
CA GLU A 186 -21.92 4.82 7.21
C GLU A 186 -23.44 5.00 7.01
N SER A 187 -24.07 4.10 6.26
CA SER A 187 -25.54 4.08 6.08
C SER A 187 -26.00 2.74 5.49
N SER A 188 -27.30 2.43 5.64
CA SER A 188 -27.89 1.18 5.14
C SER A 188 -28.17 1.21 3.63
N LYS A 189 -28.35 0.04 3.02
CA LYS A 189 -28.62 -0.11 1.57
C LYS A 189 -29.91 0.65 1.19
N GLY A 190 -29.83 1.53 0.18
CA GLY A 190 -30.98 2.30 -0.32
C GLY A 190 -31.13 3.74 0.22
N THR A 191 -30.21 4.20 1.07
CA THR A 191 -30.27 5.53 1.74
C THR A 191 -29.58 6.68 0.97
N GLY A 192 -29.31 6.50 -0.32
CA GLY A 192 -28.82 7.58 -1.18
C GLY A 192 -27.30 7.86 -1.14
N LYS A 193 -26.46 7.00 -0.52
CA LYS A 193 -24.98 7.16 -0.50
C LYS A 193 -24.38 7.59 -1.84
N THR A 194 -24.74 6.88 -2.92
CA THR A 194 -24.20 7.11 -4.26
C THR A 194 -24.62 8.46 -4.86
N LYS A 195 -25.82 8.96 -4.53
CA LYS A 195 -26.27 10.29 -4.96
C LYS A 195 -25.52 11.38 -4.20
N TYR A 196 -25.25 11.15 -2.91
CA TYR A 196 -24.52 12.08 -2.08
C TYR A 196 -23.05 12.19 -2.47
N THR A 197 -22.35 11.08 -2.74
CA THR A 197 -20.95 11.10 -3.17
C THR A 197 -20.75 11.81 -4.53
N GLN A 198 -21.73 11.74 -5.43
CA GLN A 198 -21.70 12.46 -6.71
C GLN A 198 -21.72 13.99 -6.56
N SER A 199 -22.25 14.52 -5.45
CA SER A 199 -22.28 15.97 -5.17
C SER A 199 -20.91 16.58 -4.83
N PHE A 200 -19.90 15.75 -4.51
CA PHE A 200 -18.54 16.19 -4.14
C PHE A 200 -17.59 16.39 -5.34
N ASN A 201 -18.03 16.11 -6.58
CA ASN A 201 -17.19 16.13 -7.77
C ASN A 201 -16.68 17.53 -8.23
N GLY A 202 -16.88 18.57 -7.43
CA GLY A 202 -16.36 19.92 -7.70
C GLY A 202 -15.05 20.27 -6.96
N SER A 203 -14.68 19.57 -5.89
CA SER A 203 -13.49 19.88 -5.11
C SER A 203 -13.17 18.76 -4.12
N THR A 204 -12.12 17.99 -4.44
CA THR A 204 -11.30 17.12 -3.57
C THR A 204 -11.93 16.65 -2.25
N VAL A 205 -12.92 15.75 -2.31
CA VAL A 205 -13.28 14.89 -1.17
C VAL A 205 -13.45 13.46 -1.67
N GLN A 206 -12.44 12.61 -1.44
CA GLN A 206 -12.57 11.17 -1.67
C GLN A 206 -13.37 10.54 -0.53
N ALA A 207 -14.64 10.26 -0.77
CA ALA A 207 -15.47 9.45 0.12
C ALA A 207 -15.16 7.96 -0.10
N MET A 208 -14.59 7.29 0.90
CA MET A 208 -14.51 5.82 0.93
C MET A 208 -15.75 5.25 1.63
N LEU A 209 -16.41 4.30 0.97
CA LEU A 209 -17.60 3.62 1.48
C LEU A 209 -17.18 2.31 2.16
N SER A 210 -17.63 2.11 3.40
CA SER A 210 -17.84 0.78 4.00
C SER A 210 -19.33 0.44 4.02
#